data_AF-J9ZDT2-F1
#
_entry.id   AF-J9ZDT2-F1
#
_cell.length_a   1.000
_cell.length_b   1.000
_cell.length_c   1.000
_cell.angle_alpha   90.00
_cell.angle_beta   90.00
_cell.angle_gamma   90.00
#
_symmetry.space_group_name_H-M   'P 1'
#
loop_
_entity.id
_entity.type
_entity.pdbx_description
1 polymer ?
#
loop_
_entity_poly.entity_id
_entity_poly.type
_entity_poly.pdbx_seq_one_letter_code
_entity_poly.pdbx_strand_id
1 'polypeptide(L)'
;MRGDDMHIYELVSRDRTHPVRIYLLHSEYWTEDEFYNLLLEAFQRSSASDWHLQILEVSEYLVTAHGFVEAGGLQEIGFPGELSKTEVSRRIHAFLGKDRSD
;
A
#
# COMPACT_ATOMS: atom_id res chain seq x y z
N MET A 1 -16.76 -12.26 -13.75
CA MET A 1 -15.36 -11.82 -13.61
C MET A 1 -14.73 -12.73 -12.59
N ARG A 2 -13.82 -13.62 -13.01
CA ARG A 2 -12.98 -14.36 -12.04
C ARG A 2 -12.14 -13.29 -11.34
N GLY A 3 -12.10 -13.32 -10.02
CA GLY A 3 -11.24 -12.41 -9.27
C GLY A 3 -9.82 -12.78 -9.61
N ASP A 4 -9.17 -11.99 -10.46
CA ASP A 4 -7.73 -12.09 -10.64
C ASP A 4 -7.12 -11.70 -9.28
N ASP A 5 -6.29 -12.59 -8.72
CA ASP A 5 -5.66 -12.39 -7.43
C ASP A 5 -4.70 -11.20 -7.54
N MET A 6 -5.12 -10.03 -7.03
CA MET A 6 -4.30 -8.83 -7.03
C MET A 6 -3.32 -8.86 -5.86
N HIS A 7 -2.05 -8.57 -6.15
CA HIS A 7 -0.96 -8.49 -5.19
C HIS A 7 -0.67 -7.01 -4.84
N ILE A 8 -0.30 -6.78 -3.58
CA ILE A 8 -0.01 -5.44 -3.04
C ILE A 8 1.49 -5.30 -2.80
N TYR A 9 2.06 -4.21 -3.31
CA TYR A 9 3.45 -3.81 -3.13
C TYR A 9 3.49 -2.42 -2.50
N GLU A 10 4.19 -2.25 -1.38
CA GLU A 10 4.29 -0.97 -0.68
C GLU A 10 5.69 -0.37 -0.83
N LEU A 11 5.77 0.84 -1.39
CA LEU A 11 6.97 1.67 -1.32
C LEU A 11 6.86 2.61 -0.10
N VAL A 12 7.89 2.64 0.75
CA VAL A 12 7.89 3.46 1.97
C VAL A 12 9.08 4.40 1.99
N SER A 13 8.81 5.71 2.06
CA SER A 13 9.79 6.71 2.45
C SER A 13 9.63 7.01 3.94
N ARG A 14 10.63 6.61 4.73
CA ARG A 14 10.64 6.77 6.17
C ARG A 14 11.14 8.16 6.53
N ASP A 15 10.29 8.94 7.17
CA ASP A 15 10.64 10.22 7.78
C ASP A 15 9.93 10.35 9.16
N ARG A 16 10.44 11.23 10.02
CA ARG A 16 9.90 11.44 11.36
C ARG A 16 8.56 12.16 11.36
N THR A 17 8.36 13.09 10.42
CA THR A 17 7.21 13.99 10.43
C THR A 17 6.40 13.90 9.13
N HIS A 18 7.03 13.55 8.02
CA HIS A 18 6.39 13.45 6.70
C HIS A 18 6.70 12.10 6.01
N PRO A 19 6.34 10.96 6.62
CA PRO A 19 6.50 9.66 5.96
C PRO A 19 5.59 9.58 4.73
N VAL A 20 6.06 8.90 3.68
CA VAL A 20 5.29 8.65 2.45
C VAL A 20 5.13 7.14 2.30
N ARG A 21 3.90 6.70 2.02
CA ARG A 21 3.55 5.30 1.73
C ARG A 21 2.77 5.27 0.43
N ILE A 22 3.27 4.53 -0.54
CA ILE A 22 2.64 4.35 -1.84
C ILE A 22 2.29 2.87 -1.98
N TYR A 23 1.01 2.58 -2.17
CA TYR A 23 0.50 1.22 -2.32
C TYR A 23 0.24 0.97 -3.81
N LEU A 24 0.93 -0.03 -4.38
CA LEU A 24 0.82 -0.43 -5.77
C LEU A 24 0.15 -1.79 -5.86
N LEU A 25 -0.76 -1.93 -6.82
CA LEU A 25 -1.50 -3.14 -7.12
C LEU A 25 -1.00 -3.75 -8.43
N HIS A 26 -0.84 -5.06 -8.46
CA HIS A 26 -0.46 -5.79 -9.68
C HIS A 26 -1.20 -7.13 -9.76
N SER A 27 -1.57 -7.57 -10.98
CA SER A 27 -2.30 -8.83 -11.18
C SER A 27 -1.40 -10.07 -11.13
N GLU A 28 -0.11 -9.88 -11.39
CA GLU A 28 0.90 -10.95 -11.29
C GLU A 28 1.69 -10.84 -9.99
N TYR A 29 2.07 -12.00 -9.46
CA TYR A 29 2.96 -12.10 -8.31
C TYR A 29 4.42 -11.89 -8.75
N TRP A 30 5.02 -10.85 -8.21
CA TRP A 30 6.45 -10.60 -8.13
C TRP A 30 6.97 -11.01 -6.75
N THR A 31 8.07 -11.76 -6.73
CA THR A 31 8.84 -12.03 -5.51
C THR A 31 9.51 -10.76 -5.00
N GLU A 32 10.00 -10.78 -3.76
CA GLU A 32 10.74 -9.62 -3.22
C GLU A 32 11.99 -9.30 -4.04
N ASP A 33 12.77 -10.31 -4.45
CA ASP A 33 13.98 -10.11 -5.25
C ASP A 33 13.66 -9.49 -6.62
N GLU A 34 12.59 -9.95 -7.27
CA GLU A 34 12.16 -9.37 -8.54
C GLU A 34 11.67 -7.93 -8.34
N PHE A 35 10.91 -7.66 -7.28
CA PHE A 35 10.49 -6.30 -6.93
C PHE A 35 11.70 -5.39 -6.74
N TYR A 36 12.72 -5.80 -5.96
CA TYR A 36 13.96 -5.05 -5.79
C TYR A 36 14.67 -4.75 -7.12
N ASN A 37 14.69 -5.70 -8.06
CA ASN A 37 15.29 -5.47 -9.38
C ASN A 37 14.52 -4.41 -10.19
N LEU A 38 13.20 -4.32 -10.03
CA LEU A 38 12.41 -3.25 -10.67
C LEU A 38 12.79 -1.86 -10.14
N LEU A 39 13.15 -1.72 -8.85
CA LEU A 39 13.68 -0.45 -8.34
C LEU A 39 15.02 -0.09 -8.99
N LEU A 40 15.91 -1.08 -9.15
CA LEU A 40 17.20 -0.87 -9.81
C LEU A 40 17.02 -0.47 -11.28
N GLU A 41 16.02 -1.02 -11.96
CA GLU A 41 15.65 -0.63 -13.32
C GLU A 41 15.14 0.81 -13.37
N ALA A 42 14.25 1.19 -12.43
CA ALA A 42 13.75 2.56 -12.31
C ALA A 42 14.89 3.57 -12.10
N PHE A 43 15.86 3.24 -11.24
CA PHE A 43 17.03 4.09 -10.96
C PHE A 43 17.90 4.41 -12.19
N GLN A 44 17.84 3.61 -13.26
CA GLN A 44 18.55 3.92 -14.50
C GLN A 44 17.92 5.09 -15.27
N ARG A 45 16.66 5.44 -14.97
CA ARG A 45 15.87 6.47 -15.66
C ARG A 45 15.47 7.63 -14.75
N SER A 46 15.51 7.41 -13.44
CA SER A 46 15.23 8.42 -12.41
C SER A 46 16.38 9.40 -12.21
N SER A 47 16.06 10.52 -11.59
CA SER A 47 17.03 11.47 -11.06
C SER A 47 17.83 10.88 -9.90
N ALA A 48 18.95 11.52 -9.56
CA ALA A 48 19.77 11.18 -8.39
C ALA A 48 19.28 11.87 -7.10
N SER A 49 17.97 12.11 -6.98
CA SER A 49 17.36 12.75 -5.82
C SER A 49 17.35 11.84 -4.59
N ASP A 50 17.21 12.44 -3.40
CA ASP A 50 16.99 11.68 -2.17
C ASP A 50 15.69 10.86 -2.23
N TRP A 51 15.64 9.77 -1.48
CA TRP A 51 14.54 8.79 -1.54
C TRP A 51 13.13 9.38 -1.38
N HIS A 52 12.96 10.41 -0.55
CA HIS A 52 11.65 11.04 -0.34
C HIS A 52 11.08 11.71 -1.59
N LEU A 53 11.92 12.06 -2.58
CA LEU A 53 11.52 12.50 -3.91
C LEU A 53 11.58 11.33 -4.90
N GLN A 54 12.65 10.54 -4.85
CA GLN A 54 12.89 9.43 -5.78
C GLN A 54 11.78 8.36 -5.74
N ILE A 55 11.16 8.15 -4.58
CA ILE A 55 10.03 7.21 -4.41
C ILE A 55 8.85 7.52 -5.35
N LEU A 56 8.63 8.80 -5.69
CA LEU A 56 7.59 9.23 -6.62
C LEU A 56 7.93 8.83 -8.07
N GLU A 57 9.20 8.99 -8.45
CA GLU A 57 9.68 8.60 -9.77
C GLU A 57 9.68 7.07 -9.95
N VAL A 58 10.03 6.33 -8.90
CA VAL A 58 9.93 4.85 -8.89
C VAL A 58 8.46 4.42 -9.02
N SER A 59 7.53 5.05 -8.29
CA SER A 59 6.10 4.77 -8.42
C SER A 59 5.62 4.97 -9.87
N GLU A 60 5.93 6.13 -10.45
CA GLU A 60 5.56 6.45 -11.83
C GLU A 60 6.17 5.47 -12.84
N TYR A 61 7.43 5.05 -12.64
CA TYR A 61 8.06 4.04 -13.48
C TYR A 61 7.33 2.71 -13.44
N LEU A 62 7.02 2.20 -12.25
CA LEU A 62 6.34 0.92 -12.08
C LEU A 62 4.94 0.95 -12.71
N VAL A 63 4.20 2.06 -12.57
CA VAL A 63 2.88 2.24 -13.18
C VAL A 63 2.98 2.25 -14.71
N THR A 64 3.91 3.05 -15.26
CA THR A 64 3.98 3.28 -16.71
C THR A 64 4.66 2.16 -17.49
N ALA A 65 5.71 1.56 -16.94
CA ALA A 65 6.52 0.57 -17.63
C ALA A 65 6.08 -0.87 -17.33
N HIS A 66 5.60 -1.14 -16.12
CA HIS A 66 5.31 -2.50 -15.63
C HIS A 66 3.83 -2.71 -15.30
N GLY A 67 2.95 -1.75 -15.58
CA GLY A 67 1.50 -1.93 -15.49
C GLY A 67 0.93 -2.00 -14.07
N PHE A 68 1.70 -1.55 -13.07
CA PHE A 68 1.18 -1.39 -11.71
C PHE A 68 0.07 -0.33 -11.67
N VAL A 69 -0.83 -0.45 -10.70
CA VAL A 69 -1.90 0.53 -10.44
C VAL A 69 -1.71 1.11 -9.06
N GLU A 70 -1.58 2.43 -8.95
CA GLU A 70 -1.49 3.11 -7.65
C GLU A 70 -2.86 3.12 -6.94
N ALA A 71 -2.88 2.64 -5.70
CA ALA A 71 -4.06 2.69 -4.84
C ALA A 71 -4.12 4.01 -4.08
N GLY A 72 -5.34 4.49 -3.80
CA GLY A 72 -5.55 5.75 -3.07
C GLY A 72 -5.15 5.73 -1.58
N GLY A 73 -4.76 4.57 -1.05
CA GLY A 73 -4.32 4.40 0.34
C GLY A 73 -4.77 3.06 0.93
N LEU A 74 -4.35 2.80 2.17
CA LEU A 74 -4.73 1.63 2.95
C LEU A 74 -5.44 2.07 4.24
N GLN A 75 -6.61 1.50 4.50
CA GLN A 75 -7.32 1.63 5.77
C GLN A 75 -7.37 0.26 6.44
N GLU A 76 -6.90 0.19 7.69
CA GLU A 76 -6.81 -1.06 8.45
C GLU A 76 -7.74 -1.02 9.68
N ILE A 77 -8.44 -2.12 9.93
CA ILE A 77 -9.24 -2.34 11.14
C ILE A 77 -8.74 -3.63 11.81
N GLY A 78 -8.10 -3.50 12.98
CA GLY A 78 -7.51 -4.62 13.71
C GLY A 78 -8.20 -4.89 15.05
N PHE A 79 -8.37 -6.18 15.38
CA PHE A 79 -8.81 -6.66 16.69
C PHE A 79 -7.92 -7.82 17.16
N PRO A 80 -7.72 -8.03 18.49
CA PRO A 80 -7.08 -9.23 19.01
C PRO A 80 -7.80 -10.51 18.54
N GLY A 81 -7.05 -11.54 18.17
CA GLY A 81 -7.60 -12.77 17.55
C GLY A 81 -8.47 -13.60 18.50
N GLU A 82 -8.23 -13.49 19.80
CA GLU A 82 -8.98 -14.15 20.88
C GLU A 82 -10.30 -13.45 21.25
N LEU A 83 -10.56 -12.28 20.69
CA LEU A 83 -11.65 -11.41 21.10
C LEU A 83 -12.98 -11.95 20.56
N SER A 84 -13.99 -12.05 21.44
CA SER A 84 -15.30 -12.57 21.03
C SER A 84 -16.01 -11.61 20.06
N LYS A 85 -16.88 -12.15 19.19
CA LYS A 85 -17.68 -11.34 18.25
C LYS A 85 -18.49 -10.24 18.94
N THR A 86 -18.98 -10.50 20.15
CA THR A 86 -19.72 -9.51 20.96
C THR A 86 -18.84 -8.33 21.36
N GLU A 87 -17.59 -8.60 21.76
CA GLU A 87 -16.64 -7.57 22.15
C GLU A 87 -16.12 -6.78 20.93
N VAL A 88 -15.98 -7.43 19.76
CA VAL A 88 -15.67 -6.75 18.49
C VAL A 88 -16.80 -5.78 18.16
N SER A 89 -18.05 -6.25 18.16
CA SER A 89 -19.24 -5.45 17.88
C SER A 89 -19.35 -4.26 18.82
N ARG A 90 -19.12 -4.46 20.13
CA ARG A 90 -19.10 -3.37 21.12
C ARG A 90 -18.09 -2.28 20.78
N ARG A 91 -16.88 -2.65 20.34
CA ARG A 91 -15.82 -1.70 19.96
C ARG A 91 -16.14 -0.97 18.67
N ILE A 92 -16.70 -1.66 17.66
CA ILE A 92 -17.17 -1.03 16.42
C ILE A 92 -18.27 -0.01 16.73
N HIS A 93 -19.28 -0.37 17.53
CA HIS A 93 -20.34 0.56 17.91
C HIS A 93 -19.81 1.78 18.70
N ALA A 94 -18.81 1.57 19.56
CA ALA A 94 -18.16 2.68 20.25
C ALA A 94 -17.39 3.60 19.30
N PHE A 95 -16.71 3.04 18.29
CA PHE A 95 -15.99 3.80 17.26
C PHE A 95 -16.95 4.61 16.38
N LEU A 96 -18.03 3.98 15.89
CA LEU A 96 -19.04 4.64 15.05
C LEU A 96 -19.80 5.74 15.80
N GLY A 97 -20.00 5.60 17.12
CA GLY A 97 -20.58 6.64 17.96
C GLY A 97 -22.00 7.05 17.54
N LYS A 98 -22.13 8.20 16.86
CA LYS A 98 -23.40 8.72 16.29
C LYS A 98 -23.46 8.63 14.77
N ASP A 99 -22.39 8.18 14.11
CA ASP A 99 -22.33 7.94 12.66
C ASP A 99 -22.90 6.56 12.27
N ARG A 100 -23.74 6.01 13.14
CA ARG A 100 -24.60 4.88 12.83
C ARG A 100 -25.84 5.46 12.16
N SER A 101 -25.90 5.36 10.84
CA SER A 101 -27.14 5.60 10.11
C SER A 101 -28.21 4.64 10.65
N ASP A 102 -29.38 5.16 11.02
CA ASP A 102 -30.56 4.35 11.36
C ASP A 102 -30.93 3.40 10.22
#